data_AF-A0A1B8ZA44-F1
#
_entry.id   AF-A0A1B8ZA44-F1
#
_cell.length_a   1.000
_cell.length_b   1.000
_cell.length_c   1.000
_cell.angle_alpha   90.00
_cell.angle_beta   90.00
_cell.angle_gamma   90.00
#
_symmetry.space_group_name_H-M   'P 1'
#
loop_
_entity.id
_entity.type
_entity.pdbx_description
1 polymer ?
#
loop_
_entity_poly.entity_id
_entity_poly.type
_entity_poly.pdbx_seq_one_letter_code
_entity_poly.pdbx_strand_id
1 'polypeptide(L)'
;MEYTDNTAVMELHNVQRNSQLNLETVNIQDAEVFYPSRMNEIKEVEPRSVQPLLVSDTINTPPFTTDSTYVHKPFIEANTLQVDLNHLKGDCIIPVFSKDNEKTIAHQEFIDIVMNTALKLFPHHNISNPEIRVSHQIKARTPDAIYKSAKDLLDHEKTIYYERMAFIIQIPSIVDTINGNELALTLGGVRSYNLENLYNKKTFEKFKFFIGFQNKVCCNLCVSSEGFVEEMRVGNYHELQEKVIHVIQNYNTQSHLEVMKSLSHSHLTELQFAQLIGRSRLYQHLPKKEKLAIPSLNFNDSQLNTVAKDYYEDESFCRNEDGDINLWNVYNLFTQANKSSYIDTFLDRNLNAFEFTKGIQKALNGNSKYLWFLN
;
A
#
# COMPACT_ATOMS: atom_id res chain seq x y z
N MET A 1 -18.92 -36.54 58.82
CA MET A 1 -19.36 -37.44 57.74
C MET A 1 -20.13 -36.60 56.74
N GLU A 2 -19.76 -36.77 55.47
CA GLU A 2 -20.45 -36.31 54.25
C GLU A 2 -20.51 -34.81 53.97
N TYR A 3 -19.59 -34.38 53.10
CA TYR A 3 -19.88 -33.42 52.03
C TYR A 3 -19.42 -34.08 50.73
N THR A 4 -20.36 -34.25 49.80
CA THR A 4 -20.18 -34.91 48.50
C THR A 4 -19.76 -33.90 47.44
N ASP A 5 -18.64 -34.19 46.77
CA ASP A 5 -18.10 -33.46 45.62
C ASP A 5 -18.77 -33.99 44.34
N ASN A 6 -19.46 -33.11 43.60
CA ASN A 6 -20.09 -33.41 42.32
C ASN A 6 -19.07 -33.24 41.19
N THR A 7 -18.54 -34.35 40.65
CA THR A 7 -17.81 -34.36 39.38
C THR A 7 -18.62 -35.20 38.38
N ALA A 8 -19.38 -34.55 37.50
CA ALA A 8 -20.10 -35.21 36.42
C ALA A 8 -19.25 -35.20 35.14
N VAL A 9 -18.90 -36.41 34.69
CA VAL A 9 -18.19 -36.74 33.45
C VAL A 9 -19.15 -36.58 32.27
N MET A 10 -18.79 -35.81 31.24
CA MET A 10 -19.55 -35.70 29.99
C MET A 10 -19.06 -36.73 28.98
N GLU A 11 -19.89 -37.73 28.67
CA GLU A 11 -19.68 -38.71 27.61
C GLU A 11 -20.10 -38.16 26.24
N LEU A 12 -19.20 -38.26 25.25
CA LEU A 12 -19.47 -37.92 23.85
C LEU A 12 -20.20 -39.08 23.15
N HIS A 13 -21.45 -38.87 22.77
CA HIS A 13 -22.22 -39.81 21.95
C HIS A 13 -22.03 -39.52 20.45
N ASN A 14 -21.47 -40.50 19.73
CA ASN A 14 -21.45 -40.56 18.27
C ASN A 14 -22.88 -40.77 17.74
N VAL A 15 -23.34 -39.89 16.84
CA VAL A 15 -24.59 -40.08 16.10
C VAL A 15 -24.29 -40.41 14.64
N GLN A 16 -24.86 -41.53 14.22
CA GLN A 16 -24.75 -42.17 12.92
C GLN A 16 -25.29 -41.32 11.77
N ARG A 17 -24.62 -41.46 10.61
CA ARG A 17 -25.08 -41.01 9.30
C ARG A 17 -26.39 -41.70 8.94
N ASN A 18 -27.39 -40.92 8.55
CA ASN A 18 -28.51 -41.39 7.76
C ASN A 18 -28.70 -40.53 6.52
N SER A 19 -29.20 -41.20 5.50
CA SER A 19 -29.09 -40.97 4.08
C SER A 19 -30.34 -40.32 3.49
N GLN A 20 -30.15 -39.71 2.31
CA GLN A 20 -31.12 -39.37 1.27
C GLN A 20 -32.15 -38.25 1.54
N LEU A 21 -31.98 -37.16 0.81
CA LEU A 21 -33.07 -36.43 0.16
C LEU A 21 -32.57 -35.82 -1.17
N ASN A 22 -33.29 -36.17 -2.23
CA ASN A 22 -33.06 -35.79 -3.63
C ASN A 22 -33.22 -34.29 -3.87
N LEU A 23 -32.38 -33.72 -4.72
CA LEU A 23 -32.66 -32.48 -5.44
C LEU A 23 -32.28 -32.66 -6.91
N GLU A 24 -33.23 -32.27 -7.75
CA GLU A 24 -33.29 -32.50 -9.19
C GLU A 24 -32.19 -31.75 -9.96
N THR A 25 -31.84 -32.36 -11.10
CA THR A 25 -30.84 -31.93 -12.06
C THR A 25 -31.17 -30.59 -12.72
N VAL A 26 -30.27 -29.61 -12.59
CA VAL A 26 -30.14 -28.50 -13.54
C VAL A 26 -28.71 -28.50 -14.07
N ASN A 27 -28.63 -28.60 -15.40
CA ASN A 27 -27.43 -28.72 -16.20
C ASN A 27 -26.72 -27.36 -16.32
N ILE A 28 -25.55 -27.20 -15.73
CA ILE A 28 -24.64 -26.07 -15.97
C ILE A 28 -23.26 -26.65 -16.27
N GLN A 29 -22.69 -26.25 -17.41
CA GLN A 29 -21.38 -26.67 -17.88
C GLN A 29 -20.29 -26.23 -16.90
N ASP A 30 -19.68 -27.19 -16.23
CA ASP A 30 -18.49 -26.97 -15.41
C ASP A 30 -17.30 -26.57 -16.32
N ALA A 31 -16.68 -25.44 -15.99
CA ALA A 31 -15.43 -25.01 -16.59
C ALA A 31 -14.28 -25.89 -16.06
N GLU A 32 -13.60 -26.61 -16.95
CA GLU A 32 -12.40 -27.37 -16.63
C GLU A 32 -11.26 -26.42 -16.19
N VAL A 33 -10.97 -26.40 -14.90
CA VAL A 33 -9.78 -25.75 -14.34
C VAL A 33 -8.61 -26.74 -14.39
N PHE A 34 -7.70 -26.54 -15.35
CA PHE A 34 -6.51 -27.36 -15.53
C PHE A 34 -5.40 -26.93 -14.56
N TYR A 35 -5.03 -27.80 -13.62
CA TYR A 35 -3.83 -27.65 -12.79
C TYR A 35 -2.61 -28.28 -13.51
N PRO A 36 -1.54 -27.53 -13.81
CA PRO A 36 -0.39 -28.09 -14.50
C PRO A 36 0.51 -28.87 -13.52
N SER A 37 0.18 -30.14 -13.32
CA SER A 37 1.10 -31.17 -12.82
C SER A 37 1.30 -32.21 -13.91
N ARG A 38 2.47 -32.18 -14.56
CA ARG A 38 2.97 -33.09 -15.62
C ARG A 38 2.47 -32.79 -17.04
N MET A 39 3.33 -32.15 -17.83
CA MET A 39 3.58 -32.49 -19.24
C MET A 39 4.86 -31.78 -19.71
N ASN A 40 5.99 -32.48 -19.61
CA ASN A 40 7.15 -32.21 -20.45
C ASN A 40 7.00 -33.08 -21.69
N GLU A 41 6.46 -32.53 -22.77
CA GLU A 41 6.70 -33.04 -24.12
C GLU A 41 6.94 -31.84 -25.04
N ILE A 42 8.21 -31.69 -25.44
CA ILE A 42 8.67 -30.68 -26.38
C ILE A 42 8.37 -31.19 -27.79
N LYS A 43 7.57 -30.47 -28.57
CA LYS A 43 7.51 -30.60 -30.02
C LYS A 43 8.16 -29.38 -30.66
N GLU A 44 9.32 -29.60 -31.27
CA GLU A 44 10.05 -28.62 -32.07
C GLU A 44 9.22 -28.19 -33.28
N VAL A 45 9.17 -26.89 -33.56
CA VAL A 45 8.62 -26.33 -34.81
C VAL A 45 9.69 -25.45 -35.44
N GLU A 46 10.03 -25.76 -36.69
CA GLU A 46 11.08 -25.10 -37.48
C GLU A 46 10.80 -23.62 -37.78
N PRO A 47 11.84 -22.75 -37.86
CA PRO A 47 11.67 -21.35 -38.20
C PRO A 47 11.53 -21.13 -39.71
N ARG A 48 10.38 -20.60 -40.14
CA ARG A 48 10.20 -20.06 -41.51
C ARG A 48 10.72 -18.63 -41.59
N SER A 49 11.64 -18.41 -42.53
CA SER A 49 12.22 -17.13 -42.92
C SER A 49 11.21 -16.26 -43.67
N VAL A 50 11.08 -14.99 -43.27
CA VAL A 50 10.46 -13.96 -44.11
C VAL A 50 11.26 -12.66 -43.99
N GLN A 51 11.72 -12.17 -45.14
CA GLN A 51 12.56 -10.97 -45.30
C GLN A 51 11.76 -9.69 -45.03
N PRO A 52 12.40 -8.58 -44.59
CA PRO A 52 11.71 -7.31 -44.42
C PRO A 52 11.55 -6.60 -45.77
N LEU A 53 10.30 -6.33 -46.15
CA LEU A 53 9.96 -5.51 -47.30
C LEU A 53 9.96 -4.04 -46.87
N LEU A 54 10.93 -3.26 -47.36
CA LEU A 54 10.94 -1.80 -47.25
C LEU A 54 10.08 -1.21 -48.36
N VAL A 55 8.93 -0.62 -48.00
CA VAL A 55 8.18 0.26 -48.90
C VAL A 55 7.86 1.54 -48.13
N SER A 56 8.41 2.64 -48.63
CA SER A 56 8.06 4.00 -48.27
C SER A 56 6.69 4.31 -48.85
N ASP A 57 5.76 4.85 -48.06
CA ASP A 57 4.65 5.61 -48.62
C ASP A 57 4.11 6.65 -47.63
N THR A 58 4.10 7.88 -48.12
CA THR A 58 3.42 9.04 -47.54
C THR A 58 1.97 8.98 -47.98
N ILE A 59 1.06 8.59 -47.09
CA ILE A 59 -0.38 8.79 -47.30
C ILE A 59 -1.01 9.26 -45.99
N ASN A 60 -1.55 10.47 -46.03
CA ASN A 60 -2.34 11.10 -44.98
C ASN A 60 -3.65 10.33 -44.78
N THR A 61 -3.88 9.82 -43.57
CA THR A 61 -5.19 9.42 -43.05
C THR A 61 -5.41 10.10 -41.69
N PRO A 62 -6.62 10.60 -41.41
CA PRO A 62 -6.89 11.40 -40.21
C PRO A 62 -6.78 10.51 -38.96
N PRO A 63 -6.25 11.03 -37.83
CA PRO A 63 -6.11 10.24 -36.63
C PRO A 63 -7.50 9.94 -36.04
N PHE A 64 -7.80 8.65 -35.93
CA PHE A 64 -8.75 8.16 -34.93
C PHE A 64 -8.27 8.67 -33.57
N THR A 65 -9.09 9.49 -32.93
CA THR A 65 -8.87 9.99 -31.57
C THR A 65 -9.10 8.86 -30.58
N THR A 66 -8.05 8.10 -30.28
CA THR A 66 -7.90 7.37 -29.02
C THR A 66 -6.75 8.02 -28.28
N ASP A 67 -7.03 9.03 -27.48
CA ASP A 67 -6.03 9.57 -26.54
C ASP A 67 -6.74 10.24 -25.36
N SER A 68 -7.30 9.43 -24.48
CA SER A 68 -7.22 9.78 -23.06
C SER A 68 -5.80 9.43 -22.62
N THR A 69 -4.87 10.36 -22.78
CA THR A 69 -3.49 10.21 -22.29
C THR A 69 -3.57 10.12 -20.76
N TYR A 70 -3.61 8.91 -20.22
CA TYR A 70 -3.58 8.69 -18.78
C TYR A 70 -2.27 9.27 -18.24
N VAL A 71 -2.35 10.39 -17.53
CA VAL A 71 -1.20 11.00 -16.87
C VAL A 71 -0.94 10.24 -15.58
N HIS A 72 0.16 9.49 -15.54
CA HIS A 72 0.57 8.75 -14.35
C HIS A 72 0.77 9.72 -13.16
N LYS A 73 -0.10 9.63 -12.16
CA LYS A 73 0.01 10.42 -10.92
C LYS A 73 0.97 9.72 -9.94
N PRO A 74 1.81 10.45 -9.20
CA PRO A 74 2.68 9.83 -8.21
C PRO A 74 1.86 9.25 -7.04
N PHE A 75 2.40 8.24 -6.37
CA PHE A 75 1.73 7.64 -5.19
C PHE A 75 1.71 8.59 -3.97
N ILE A 76 2.62 9.57 -3.92
CA ILE A 76 2.66 10.64 -2.92
C ILE A 76 3.09 11.95 -3.58
N GLU A 77 2.38 13.04 -3.28
CA GLU A 77 2.52 14.31 -3.97
C GLU A 77 3.23 15.35 -3.10
N ALA A 78 2.71 15.58 -1.89
CA ALA A 78 3.10 16.75 -1.10
C ALA A 78 4.56 16.72 -0.65
N ASN A 79 5.28 17.82 -0.92
CA ASN A 79 6.62 18.10 -0.42
C ASN A 79 7.66 17.01 -0.72
N THR A 80 7.47 16.28 -1.83
CA THR A 80 8.39 15.23 -2.27
C THR A 80 8.95 15.51 -3.66
N LEU A 81 10.15 14.97 -3.92
CA LEU A 81 10.83 14.99 -5.20
C LEU A 81 10.95 13.56 -5.72
N GLN A 82 10.70 13.35 -7.00
CA GLN A 82 11.01 12.09 -7.67
C GLN A 82 12.51 12.01 -7.90
N VAL A 83 13.09 10.85 -7.61
CA VAL A 83 14.50 10.55 -7.89
C VAL A 83 14.62 9.13 -8.42
N ASP A 84 15.69 8.86 -9.15
CA ASP A 84 16.00 7.51 -9.62
C ASP A 84 16.93 6.78 -8.65
N LEU A 85 16.94 5.45 -8.71
CA LEU A 85 17.84 4.63 -7.89
C LEU A 85 19.32 4.95 -8.16
N ASN A 86 19.67 5.32 -9.39
CA ASN A 86 21.03 5.72 -9.76
C ASN A 86 21.47 7.00 -9.04
N HIS A 87 20.57 7.97 -8.87
CA HIS A 87 20.86 9.20 -8.12
C HIS A 87 21.19 8.89 -6.65
N LEU A 88 20.42 8.00 -6.02
CA LEU A 88 20.69 7.57 -4.65
C LEU A 88 22.01 6.79 -4.51
N LYS A 89 22.43 6.08 -5.56
CA LYS A 89 23.68 5.29 -5.57
C LYS A 89 24.92 6.13 -5.88
N GLY A 90 24.83 7.07 -6.81
CA GLY A 90 25.97 7.82 -7.35
C GLY A 90 26.17 9.21 -6.73
N ASP A 91 25.07 9.91 -6.44
CA ASP A 91 25.12 11.34 -6.08
C ASP A 91 24.90 11.58 -4.58
N CYS A 92 24.27 10.63 -3.89
CA CYS A 92 23.95 10.75 -2.47
C CYS A 92 25.00 10.10 -1.57
N ILE A 93 25.40 10.81 -0.52
CA ILE A 93 26.21 10.23 0.56
C ILE A 93 25.35 9.42 1.52
N ILE A 94 26.00 8.53 2.28
CA ILE A 94 25.34 7.70 3.28
C ILE A 94 25.73 8.20 4.66
N PRO A 95 24.75 8.63 5.49
CA PRO A 95 25.04 9.05 6.86
C PRO A 95 25.66 7.94 7.71
N VAL A 96 26.44 8.32 8.71
CA VAL A 96 27.08 7.41 9.67
C VAL A 96 26.71 7.79 11.10
N PHE A 97 26.76 6.82 12.01
CA PHE A 97 26.64 7.04 13.44
C PHE A 97 27.91 7.67 13.98
N SER A 98 27.83 8.85 14.61
CA SER A 98 29.00 9.69 14.86
C SER A 98 29.94 9.15 15.94
N LYS A 99 29.47 8.30 16.86
CA LYS A 99 30.27 7.81 18.00
C LYS A 99 31.11 6.57 17.69
N ASP A 100 30.66 5.74 16.76
CA ASP A 100 31.32 4.49 16.36
C ASP A 100 31.67 4.47 14.86
N ASN A 101 31.29 5.52 14.12
CA ASN A 101 31.52 5.67 12.69
C ASN A 101 30.92 4.52 11.86
N GLU A 102 29.87 3.88 12.38
CA GLU A 102 29.18 2.80 11.68
C GLU A 102 28.20 3.34 10.63
N LYS A 103 28.15 2.67 9.49
CA LYS A 103 27.24 3.02 8.40
C LYS A 103 25.80 2.61 8.72
N THR A 104 24.84 3.49 8.46
CA THR A 104 23.39 3.18 8.45
C THR A 104 23.05 2.31 7.23
N ILE A 105 21.99 1.52 7.30
CA ILE A 105 21.43 0.92 6.08
C ILE A 105 20.85 2.04 5.21
N ALA A 106 21.40 2.19 4.02
CA ALA A 106 21.10 3.27 3.11
C ALA A 106 19.73 3.11 2.41
N HIS A 107 19.19 4.20 1.87
CA HIS A 107 17.94 4.18 1.11
C HIS A 107 17.97 3.17 -0.05
N GLN A 108 19.02 3.22 -0.87
CA GLN A 108 19.24 2.32 -1.98
C GLN A 108 19.40 0.86 -1.55
N GLU A 109 20.01 0.61 -0.38
CA GLU A 109 20.17 -0.75 0.16
C GLU A 109 18.81 -1.32 0.57
N PHE A 110 17.94 -0.51 1.17
CA PHE A 110 16.58 -0.93 1.50
C PHE A 110 15.75 -1.24 0.25
N ILE A 111 15.84 -0.39 -0.78
CA ILE A 111 15.17 -0.61 -2.07
C ILE A 111 15.68 -1.90 -2.72
N ASP A 112 17.01 -2.10 -2.77
CA ASP A 112 17.63 -3.29 -3.35
C ASP A 112 17.23 -4.56 -2.59
N ILE A 113 17.13 -4.53 -1.25
CA ILE A 113 16.62 -5.66 -0.45
C ILE A 113 15.21 -6.06 -0.89
N VAL A 114 14.30 -5.09 -0.96
CA VAL A 114 12.91 -5.35 -1.30
C VAL A 114 12.78 -5.82 -2.75
N MET A 115 13.48 -5.18 -3.69
CA MET A 115 13.49 -5.56 -5.11
C MET A 115 14.03 -6.99 -5.31
N ASN A 116 15.17 -7.31 -4.69
CA ASN A 116 15.77 -8.65 -4.78
C ASN A 116 14.87 -9.71 -4.11
N THR A 117 14.21 -9.35 -3.02
CA THR A 117 13.25 -10.24 -2.36
C THR A 117 12.04 -10.50 -3.24
N ALA A 118 11.51 -9.46 -3.89
CA ALA A 118 10.41 -9.57 -4.83
C ALA A 118 10.77 -10.49 -6.00
N LEU A 119 11.94 -10.30 -6.62
CA LEU A 119 12.42 -11.15 -7.71
C LEU A 119 12.56 -12.63 -7.30
N LYS A 120 12.97 -12.89 -6.06
CA LYS A 120 13.10 -14.27 -5.54
C LYS A 120 11.75 -14.92 -5.23
N LEU A 121 10.82 -14.18 -4.65
CA LEU A 121 9.51 -14.70 -4.23
C LEU A 121 8.50 -14.75 -5.38
N PHE A 122 8.69 -13.95 -6.43
CA PHE A 122 7.81 -13.88 -7.60
C PHE A 122 8.59 -14.12 -8.91
N PRO A 123 9.28 -15.26 -9.08
CA PRO A 123 10.25 -15.48 -10.16
C PRO A 123 9.63 -15.54 -11.57
N HIS A 124 8.33 -15.79 -11.67
CA HIS A 124 7.59 -15.87 -12.95
C HIS A 124 6.78 -14.61 -13.25
N HIS A 125 6.90 -13.59 -12.41
CA HIS A 125 6.17 -12.34 -12.55
C HIS A 125 7.07 -11.21 -13.06
N ASN A 126 6.47 -10.28 -13.78
CA ASN A 126 7.15 -9.04 -14.13
C ASN A 126 7.14 -8.12 -12.89
N ILE A 127 8.28 -7.50 -12.61
CA ILE A 127 8.46 -6.57 -11.49
C ILE A 127 8.93 -5.24 -12.06
N SER A 128 8.18 -4.18 -11.76
CA SER A 128 8.49 -2.83 -12.23
C SER A 128 9.74 -2.27 -11.54
N ASN A 129 10.38 -1.29 -12.19
CA ASN A 129 11.39 -0.48 -11.53
C ASN A 129 10.77 0.29 -10.34
N PRO A 130 11.55 0.56 -9.27
CA PRO A 130 11.06 1.28 -8.11
C PRO A 130 10.69 2.73 -8.46
N GLU A 131 9.49 3.17 -8.06
CA GLU A 131 9.14 4.60 -8.03
C GLU A 131 9.56 5.16 -6.67
N ILE A 132 10.42 6.18 -6.66
CA ILE A 132 11.06 6.69 -5.44
C ILE A 132 10.73 8.16 -5.25
N ARG A 133 10.32 8.50 -4.03
CA ARG A 133 9.98 9.85 -3.60
C ARG A 133 10.78 10.21 -2.36
N VAL A 134 11.51 11.32 -2.40
CA VAL A 134 12.35 11.79 -1.30
C VAL A 134 11.91 13.16 -0.82
N SER A 135 12.22 13.49 0.43
CA SER A 135 12.03 14.85 0.95
C SER A 135 13.14 15.23 1.92
N HIS A 136 13.21 16.53 2.24
CA HIS A 136 14.18 17.10 3.18
C HIS A 136 15.61 16.80 2.75
N GLN A 137 16.03 17.46 1.67
CA GLN A 137 17.41 17.39 1.19
C GLN A 137 18.35 18.03 2.22
N ILE A 138 19.32 17.26 2.69
CA ILE A 138 20.41 17.73 3.54
C ILE A 138 21.64 17.95 2.67
N LYS A 139 22.21 19.15 2.76
CA LYS A 139 23.47 19.51 2.09
C LYS A 139 24.58 19.46 3.14
N ALA A 140 25.56 18.59 2.91
CA ALA A 140 26.75 18.41 3.71
C ALA A 140 27.99 18.85 2.91
N ARG A 141 29.16 18.68 3.53
CA ARG A 141 30.47 19.07 2.97
C ARG A 141 31.34 17.85 2.85
N THR A 142 32.25 17.84 1.89
CA THR A 142 33.36 16.88 1.87
C THR A 142 34.29 17.11 3.06
N PRO A 143 35.03 16.07 3.52
CA PRO A 143 35.96 16.21 4.63
C PRO A 143 36.99 17.34 4.44
N ASP A 144 37.45 17.54 3.20
CA ASP A 144 38.46 18.55 2.87
C ASP A 144 37.93 20.00 2.94
N ALA A 145 36.61 20.18 2.94
CA ALA A 145 35.94 21.48 2.90
C ALA A 145 35.20 21.84 4.19
N ILE A 146 35.42 21.10 5.30
CA ILE A 146 34.73 21.31 6.58
C ILE A 146 34.86 22.77 7.08
N TYR A 147 36.05 23.36 6.92
CA TYR A 147 36.36 24.72 7.38
C TYR A 147 35.84 25.83 6.46
N LYS A 148 35.36 25.50 5.25
CA LYS A 148 34.83 26.50 4.31
C LYS A 148 33.42 26.94 4.71
N SER A 149 33.12 28.22 4.52
CA SER A 149 31.77 28.73 4.72
C SER A 149 30.83 28.21 3.62
N ALA A 150 29.51 28.22 3.86
CA ALA A 150 28.54 27.74 2.87
C ALA A 150 28.61 28.47 1.52
N LYS A 151 29.08 29.74 1.52
CA LYS A 151 29.22 30.57 0.32
C LYS A 151 30.47 30.24 -0.49
N ASP A 152 31.49 29.68 0.16
CA ASP A 152 32.81 29.42 -0.43
C ASP A 152 32.98 27.96 -0.88
N LEU A 153 31.93 27.14 -0.71
CA LEU A 153 31.92 25.74 -1.14
C LEU A 153 31.76 25.63 -2.65
N LEU A 154 32.73 24.96 -3.29
CA LEU A 154 32.61 24.54 -4.67
C LEU A 154 31.59 23.40 -4.79
N ASP A 155 31.04 23.18 -5.99
CA ASP A 155 29.97 22.19 -6.16
C ASP A 155 30.42 20.75 -5.87
N HIS A 156 31.67 20.40 -6.19
CA HIS A 156 32.25 19.09 -5.83
C HIS A 156 32.51 18.93 -4.33
N GLU A 157 32.46 20.02 -3.56
CA GLU A 157 32.63 20.00 -2.10
C GLU A 157 31.30 19.87 -1.37
N LYS A 158 30.18 19.98 -2.10
CA LYS A 158 28.83 19.81 -1.57
C LYS A 158 28.43 18.36 -1.75
N THR A 159 28.11 17.72 -0.64
CA THR A 159 27.51 16.39 -0.63
C THR A 159 26.03 16.51 -0.29
N ILE A 160 25.22 15.57 -0.77
CA ILE A 160 23.78 15.58 -0.48
C ILE A 160 23.32 14.23 0.01
N TYR A 161 22.28 14.23 0.83
CA TYR A 161 21.44 13.07 1.08
C TYR A 161 20.02 13.55 1.40
N TYR A 162 19.06 12.64 1.44
CA TYR A 162 17.69 12.96 1.82
C TYR A 162 17.39 12.39 3.19
N GLU A 163 16.72 13.15 4.05
CA GLU A 163 16.36 12.67 5.38
C GLU A 163 15.24 11.65 5.34
N ARG A 164 14.34 11.74 4.35
CA ARG A 164 13.16 10.86 4.20
C ARG A 164 13.08 10.31 2.78
N MET A 165 12.82 9.02 2.65
CA MET A 165 12.58 8.33 1.38
C MET A 165 11.39 7.39 1.51
N ALA A 166 10.53 7.41 0.51
CA ALA A 166 9.48 6.43 0.28
C ALA A 166 9.66 5.82 -1.11
N PHE A 167 9.33 4.55 -1.27
CA PHE A 167 9.33 3.90 -2.57
C PHE A 167 8.23 2.86 -2.69
N ILE A 168 7.86 2.57 -3.93
CA ILE A 168 6.99 1.44 -4.29
C ILE A 168 7.60 0.63 -5.44
N ILE A 169 7.30 -0.66 -5.47
CA ILE A 169 7.65 -1.62 -6.50
C ILE A 169 6.37 -2.39 -6.83
N GLN A 170 5.87 -2.21 -8.04
CA GLN A 170 4.67 -2.89 -8.52
C GLN A 170 5.03 -4.26 -9.10
N ILE A 171 4.13 -5.21 -8.95
CA ILE A 171 4.15 -6.51 -9.64
C ILE A 171 2.95 -6.51 -10.60
N PRO A 172 3.08 -5.86 -11.78
CA PRO A 172 1.94 -5.56 -12.66
C PRO A 172 1.24 -6.80 -13.24
N SER A 173 1.84 -7.98 -13.13
CA SER A 173 1.21 -9.25 -13.53
C SER A 173 0.27 -9.84 -12.47
N ILE A 174 0.31 -9.37 -11.22
CA ILE A 174 -0.63 -9.78 -10.17
C ILE A 174 -1.64 -8.66 -10.01
N VAL A 175 -2.77 -8.81 -10.69
CA VAL A 175 -3.84 -7.80 -10.74
C VAL A 175 -5.19 -8.38 -10.35
N ASP A 176 -6.07 -7.52 -9.87
CA ASP A 176 -7.49 -7.80 -9.67
C ASP A 176 -8.29 -6.52 -9.98
N THR A 177 -9.60 -6.63 -10.16
CA THR A 177 -10.47 -5.48 -10.47
C THR A 177 -11.57 -5.35 -9.43
N ILE A 178 -11.73 -4.13 -8.90
CA ILE A 178 -12.80 -3.79 -7.96
C ILE A 178 -13.56 -2.59 -8.52
N ASN A 179 -14.86 -2.76 -8.75
CA ASN A 179 -15.73 -1.71 -9.29
C ASN A 179 -15.16 -1.03 -10.56
N GLY A 180 -14.56 -1.83 -11.46
CA GLY A 180 -13.91 -1.34 -12.68
C GLY A 180 -12.51 -0.75 -12.50
N ASN A 181 -11.99 -0.67 -11.27
CA ASN A 181 -10.63 -0.19 -11.01
C ASN A 181 -9.64 -1.37 -10.95
N GLU A 182 -8.63 -1.34 -11.82
CA GLU A 182 -7.56 -2.33 -11.78
C GLU A 182 -6.60 -2.03 -10.61
N LEU A 183 -6.34 -3.05 -9.81
CA LEU A 183 -5.41 -3.03 -8.69
C LEU A 183 -4.19 -3.89 -9.04
N ALA A 184 -2.98 -3.41 -8.75
CA ALA A 184 -1.76 -4.23 -8.87
C ALA A 184 -1.13 -4.47 -7.50
N LEU A 185 -0.68 -5.70 -7.25
CA LEU A 185 0.11 -6.02 -6.06
C LEU A 185 1.35 -5.13 -6.01
N THR A 186 1.56 -4.47 -4.88
CA THR A 186 2.58 -3.45 -4.72
C THR A 186 3.31 -3.64 -3.39
N LEU A 187 4.63 -3.61 -3.46
CA LEU A 187 5.54 -3.61 -2.32
C LEU A 187 6.07 -2.21 -2.11
N GLY A 188 6.46 -1.85 -0.91
CA GLY A 188 7.16 -0.58 -0.70
C GLY A 188 7.57 -0.36 0.73
N GLY A 189 8.16 0.80 0.97
CA GLY A 189 8.65 1.13 2.28
C GLY A 189 8.98 2.60 2.46
N VAL A 190 9.17 2.97 3.72
CA VAL A 190 9.62 4.30 4.13
C VAL A 190 10.86 4.14 4.99
N ARG A 191 11.87 4.93 4.68
CA ARG A 191 13.07 5.09 5.50
C ARG A 191 13.25 6.57 5.81
N SER A 192 13.34 6.88 7.09
CA SER A 192 13.56 8.24 7.56
C SER A 192 14.68 8.29 8.59
N TYR A 193 15.78 8.98 8.25
CA TYR A 193 16.95 9.14 9.12
C TYR A 193 16.68 9.99 10.35
N ASN A 194 15.65 10.85 10.34
CA ASN A 194 15.23 11.63 11.50
C ASN A 194 14.73 10.77 12.67
N LEU A 195 14.31 9.53 12.41
CA LEU A 195 13.93 8.57 13.43
C LEU A 195 15.15 7.94 14.11
N GLU A 196 16.34 8.10 13.51
CA GLU A 196 17.60 7.64 14.07
C GLU A 196 18.31 8.75 14.82
N ASN A 197 18.97 8.37 15.90
CA ASN A 197 19.92 9.25 16.56
C ASN A 197 21.32 9.04 15.98
N LEU A 198 21.57 9.61 14.79
CA LEU A 198 22.87 9.54 14.12
C LEU A 198 24.02 10.17 14.94
N TYR A 199 23.73 10.96 15.97
CA TYR A 199 24.73 11.51 16.89
C TYR A 199 25.17 10.53 17.99
N ASN A 200 24.61 9.32 18.00
CA ASN A 200 24.92 8.29 18.98
C ASN A 200 25.65 7.11 18.34
N LYS A 201 25.89 6.06 19.14
CA LYS A 201 26.29 4.75 18.61
C LYS A 201 25.15 4.10 17.84
N LYS A 202 25.49 3.24 16.89
CA LYS A 202 24.52 2.44 16.14
C LYS A 202 23.67 1.62 17.10
N THR A 203 22.37 1.69 16.87
CA THR A 203 21.36 0.83 17.52
C THR A 203 20.51 0.19 16.44
N PHE A 204 19.42 -0.48 16.85
CA PHE A 204 18.39 -0.87 15.91
C PHE A 204 17.89 0.34 15.12
N GLU A 205 17.95 0.21 13.81
CA GLU A 205 17.42 1.15 12.84
C GLU A 205 15.96 0.83 12.55
N LYS A 206 15.16 1.84 12.17
CA LYS A 206 13.72 1.72 11.95
C LYS A 206 13.34 1.91 10.49
N PHE A 207 12.52 1.00 10.01
CA PHE A 207 11.97 1.00 8.65
C PHE A 207 10.45 0.83 8.73
N LYS A 208 9.73 1.40 7.76
CA LYS A 208 8.37 0.99 7.46
C LYS A 208 8.37 0.14 6.21
N PHE A 209 7.66 -0.96 6.22
CA PHE A 209 7.52 -1.83 5.06
C PHE A 209 6.06 -2.20 4.86
N PHE A 210 5.62 -2.27 3.61
CA PHE A 210 4.30 -2.77 3.28
C PHE A 210 4.27 -3.64 2.03
N ILE A 211 3.29 -4.53 2.00
CA ILE A 211 2.78 -5.24 0.84
C ILE A 211 1.26 -5.01 0.80
N GLY A 212 0.74 -4.67 -0.37
CA GLY A 212 -0.65 -4.30 -0.54
C GLY A 212 -1.01 -4.19 -2.01
N PHE A 213 -1.96 -3.32 -2.32
CA PHE A 213 -2.36 -3.06 -3.69
C PHE A 213 -2.22 -1.58 -4.01
N GLN A 214 -1.97 -1.26 -5.28
CA GLN A 214 -2.12 0.10 -5.78
C GLN A 214 -3.30 0.14 -6.73
N ASN A 215 -4.21 1.08 -6.50
CA ASN A 215 -5.29 1.36 -7.44
C ASN A 215 -4.72 2.13 -8.64
N LYS A 216 -4.73 1.53 -9.83
CA LYS A 216 -4.10 2.12 -11.02
C LYS A 216 -4.81 3.35 -11.55
N VAL A 217 -6.07 3.61 -11.16
CA VAL A 217 -6.81 4.80 -11.62
C VAL A 217 -6.30 6.08 -10.93
N CYS A 218 -5.98 5.98 -9.65
CA CYS A 218 -5.60 7.12 -8.82
C CYS A 218 -4.22 6.97 -8.18
N CYS A 219 -3.52 5.87 -8.38
CA CYS A 219 -2.26 5.54 -7.73
C CYS A 219 -2.31 5.47 -6.19
N ASN A 220 -3.51 5.37 -5.60
CA ASN A 220 -3.70 5.20 -4.15
C ASN A 220 -3.15 3.87 -3.68
N LEU A 221 -2.45 3.87 -2.54
CA LEU A 221 -1.94 2.65 -1.92
C LEU A 221 -2.96 2.08 -0.93
N CYS A 222 -3.41 0.87 -1.22
CA CYS A 222 -4.29 0.09 -0.39
C CYS A 222 -3.47 -0.82 0.54
N VAL A 223 -3.49 -0.51 1.83
CA VAL A 223 -2.62 -1.15 2.83
C VAL A 223 -3.48 -1.73 3.95
N SER A 224 -3.22 -2.99 4.31
CA SER A 224 -3.89 -3.68 5.43
C SER A 224 -2.96 -3.89 6.62
N SER A 225 -3.53 -4.21 7.77
CA SER A 225 -2.76 -4.45 9.01
C SER A 225 -1.81 -5.64 8.90
N GLU A 226 -2.17 -6.67 8.14
CA GLU A 226 -1.32 -7.85 7.91
C GLU A 226 -0.19 -7.53 6.92
N GLY A 227 -0.44 -6.64 5.97
CA GLY A 227 0.50 -6.23 4.96
C GLY A 227 1.41 -5.08 5.38
N PHE A 228 1.28 -4.50 6.58
CA PHE A 228 2.03 -3.32 7.00
C PHE A 228 2.76 -3.51 8.32
N VAL A 229 4.02 -3.11 8.33
CA VAL A 229 4.83 -3.00 9.54
C VAL A 229 5.23 -1.54 9.74
N GLU A 230 4.58 -0.89 10.70
CA GLU A 230 4.82 0.52 11.05
C GLU A 230 6.24 0.78 11.57
N GLU A 231 6.79 -0.14 12.37
CA GLU A 231 8.13 -0.01 12.94
C GLU A 231 8.89 -1.34 12.88
N MET A 232 9.55 -1.59 11.74
CA MET A 232 10.45 -2.71 11.56
C MET A 232 11.84 -2.33 12.08
N ARG A 233 12.14 -2.77 13.31
CA ARG A 233 13.45 -2.57 13.96
C ARG A 233 14.46 -3.59 13.46
N VAL A 234 15.62 -3.19 12.98
CA VAL A 234 16.66 -4.11 12.44
C VAL A 234 18.05 -3.65 12.83
N GLY A 235 18.95 -4.58 13.13
CA GLY A 235 20.34 -4.28 13.45
C GLY A 235 21.26 -4.32 12.23
N ASN A 236 20.90 -5.08 11.19
CA ASN A 236 21.73 -5.28 10.01
C ASN A 236 20.91 -5.61 8.76
N TYR A 237 21.60 -5.64 7.62
CA TYR A 237 21.03 -5.92 6.30
C TYR A 237 20.31 -7.26 6.21
N HIS A 238 20.88 -8.33 6.80
CA HIS A 238 20.31 -9.68 6.73
C HIS A 238 18.98 -9.75 7.49
N GLU A 239 18.95 -9.21 8.70
CA GLU A 239 17.72 -9.16 9.51
C GLU A 239 16.61 -8.38 8.81
N LEU A 240 16.94 -7.29 8.11
CA LEU A 240 15.97 -6.55 7.30
C LEU A 240 15.42 -7.40 6.16
N GLN A 241 16.27 -8.12 5.44
CA GLN A 241 15.83 -9.03 4.38
C GLN A 241 14.92 -10.15 4.94
N GLU A 242 15.27 -10.77 6.06
CA GLU A 242 14.46 -11.82 6.69
C GLU A 242 13.08 -11.30 7.11
N LYS A 243 13.01 -10.10 7.72
CA LYS A 243 11.73 -9.51 8.11
C LYS A 243 10.87 -9.12 6.91
N VAL A 244 11.47 -8.61 5.84
CA VAL A 244 10.76 -8.33 4.57
C VAL A 244 10.19 -9.63 3.99
N ILE A 245 10.99 -10.70 3.90
CA ILE A 245 10.52 -12.03 3.44
C ILE A 245 9.35 -12.50 4.30
N HIS A 246 9.48 -12.43 5.62
CA HIS A 246 8.45 -12.88 6.56
C HIS A 246 7.13 -12.13 6.35
N VAL A 247 7.15 -10.81 6.17
CA VAL A 247 5.93 -10.03 5.93
C VAL A 247 5.27 -10.44 4.61
N ILE A 248 6.06 -10.57 3.53
CA ILE A 248 5.53 -10.97 2.21
C ILE A 248 4.89 -12.36 2.27
N GLN A 249 5.54 -13.32 2.93
CA GLN A 249 5.06 -14.71 3.01
C GLN A 249 3.81 -14.88 3.89
N ASN A 250 3.65 -14.06 4.92
CA ASN A 250 2.49 -14.12 5.81
C ASN A 250 1.31 -13.25 5.34
N TYR A 251 1.49 -12.45 4.29
CA TYR A 251 0.44 -11.57 3.78
C TYR A 251 -0.61 -12.36 3.00
N ASN A 252 -1.84 -12.38 3.52
CA ASN A 252 -2.97 -13.03 2.83
C ASN A 252 -3.59 -12.09 1.79
N THR A 253 -3.07 -12.21 0.57
CA THR A 253 -3.50 -11.41 -0.60
C THR A 253 -5.00 -11.58 -0.89
N GLN A 254 -5.52 -12.80 -0.82
CA GLN A 254 -6.92 -13.12 -1.11
C GLN A 254 -7.86 -12.49 -0.09
N SER A 255 -7.57 -12.65 1.21
CA SER A 255 -8.35 -12.05 2.30
C SER A 255 -8.42 -10.53 2.18
N HIS A 256 -7.30 -9.88 1.87
CA HIS A 256 -7.29 -8.42 1.67
C HIS A 256 -8.17 -8.00 0.47
N LEU A 257 -8.06 -8.71 -0.67
CA LEU A 257 -8.90 -8.45 -1.84
C LEU A 257 -10.39 -8.66 -1.55
N GLU A 258 -10.76 -9.74 -0.87
CA GLU A 258 -12.15 -10.04 -0.49
C GLU A 258 -12.75 -8.95 0.38
N VAL A 259 -11.99 -8.46 1.37
CA VAL A 259 -12.45 -7.33 2.20
C VAL A 259 -12.66 -6.09 1.33
N MET A 260 -11.70 -5.74 0.46
CA MET A 260 -11.85 -4.58 -0.43
C MET A 260 -13.04 -4.72 -1.39
N LYS A 261 -13.26 -5.91 -1.97
CA LYS A 261 -14.43 -6.22 -2.81
C LYS A 261 -15.74 -6.12 -2.04
N SER A 262 -15.74 -6.49 -0.76
CA SER A 262 -16.95 -6.35 0.06
C SER A 262 -17.34 -4.88 0.29
N LEU A 263 -16.38 -3.94 0.27
CA LEU A 263 -16.65 -2.52 0.47
C LEU A 263 -17.50 -1.94 -0.67
N SER A 264 -17.37 -2.44 -1.91
CA SER A 264 -18.21 -1.97 -3.03
C SER A 264 -19.68 -2.38 -2.90
N HIS A 265 -20.00 -3.35 -2.03
CA HIS A 265 -21.38 -3.80 -1.81
C HIS A 265 -22.10 -3.05 -0.69
N SER A 266 -21.40 -2.21 0.08
CA SER A 266 -21.96 -1.43 1.19
C SER A 266 -21.99 0.05 0.84
N HIS A 267 -23.06 0.74 1.21
CA HIS A 267 -23.32 2.12 0.78
C HIS A 267 -23.63 3.02 1.97
N LEU A 268 -23.25 4.29 1.85
CA LEU A 268 -23.71 5.36 2.70
C LEU A 268 -24.70 6.22 1.92
N THR A 269 -25.80 6.58 2.57
CA THR A 269 -26.67 7.65 2.05
C THR A 269 -25.98 9.00 2.14
N GLU A 270 -26.43 9.99 1.38
CA GLU A 270 -25.93 11.36 1.48
C GLU A 270 -25.97 11.88 2.93
N LEU A 271 -27.05 11.59 3.67
CA LEU A 271 -27.18 11.96 5.07
C LEU A 271 -26.11 11.28 5.95
N GLN A 272 -25.88 9.99 5.76
CA GLN A 272 -24.86 9.26 6.52
C GLN A 272 -23.45 9.75 6.18
N PHE A 273 -23.18 10.06 4.91
CA PHE A 273 -21.90 10.62 4.49
C PHE A 273 -21.68 12.02 5.08
N ALA A 274 -22.68 12.89 5.04
CA ALA A 274 -22.61 14.21 5.68
C ALA A 274 -22.36 14.11 7.19
N GLN A 275 -23.04 13.17 7.87
CA GLN A 275 -22.85 12.89 9.28
C GLN A 275 -21.43 12.37 9.57
N LEU A 276 -20.93 11.45 8.74
CA LEU A 276 -19.57 10.91 8.81
C LEU A 276 -18.53 12.04 8.76
N ILE A 277 -18.64 12.95 7.79
CA ILE A 277 -17.72 14.08 7.65
C ILE A 277 -17.86 15.06 8.81
N GLY A 278 -19.08 15.39 9.24
CA GLY A 278 -19.34 16.26 10.38
C GLY A 278 -18.72 15.71 11.68
N ARG A 279 -18.98 14.44 11.99
CA ARG A 279 -18.39 13.73 13.14
C ARG A 279 -16.87 13.64 13.05
N SER A 280 -16.33 13.40 11.86
CA SER A 280 -14.89 13.37 11.62
C SER A 280 -14.20 14.69 11.95
N ARG A 281 -14.83 15.84 11.66
CA ARG A 281 -14.33 17.16 12.06
C ARG A 281 -14.40 17.34 13.58
N LEU A 282 -15.53 16.97 14.20
CA LEU A 282 -15.69 17.04 15.66
C LEU A 282 -14.71 16.13 16.42
N TYR A 283 -14.32 14.99 15.83
CA TYR A 283 -13.43 14.01 16.44
C TYR A 283 -12.09 14.60 16.91
N GLN A 284 -11.57 15.59 16.18
CA GLN A 284 -10.31 16.26 16.54
C GLN A 284 -10.43 17.11 17.81
N HIS A 285 -11.64 17.58 18.12
CA HIS A 285 -11.93 18.46 19.24
C HIS A 285 -12.50 17.73 20.46
N LEU A 286 -12.71 16.42 20.37
CA LEU A 286 -13.25 15.63 21.48
C LEU A 286 -12.35 15.68 22.72
N PRO A 287 -12.94 15.72 23.93
CA PRO A 287 -12.20 15.51 25.17
C PRO A 287 -11.44 14.18 25.12
N LYS A 288 -10.21 14.16 25.65
CA LYS A 288 -9.33 12.97 25.59
C LYS A 288 -10.02 11.68 26.07
N LYS A 289 -10.83 11.76 27.13
CA LYS A 289 -11.54 10.59 27.70
C LYS A 289 -12.57 10.01 26.73
N GLU A 290 -13.36 10.86 26.07
CA GLU A 290 -14.38 10.43 25.10
C GLU A 290 -13.72 9.89 23.84
N LYS A 291 -12.65 10.55 23.38
CA LYS A 291 -11.88 10.14 22.20
C LYS A 291 -11.31 8.72 22.32
N LEU A 292 -10.91 8.28 23.52
CA LEU A 292 -10.40 6.93 23.75
C LEU A 292 -11.45 5.83 23.54
N ALA A 293 -12.74 6.15 23.66
CA ALA A 293 -13.82 5.19 23.43
C ALA A 293 -14.22 5.07 21.95
N ILE A 294 -13.72 5.98 21.10
CA ILE A 294 -14.06 6.06 19.67
C ILE A 294 -12.86 5.60 18.86
N PRO A 295 -13.06 4.81 17.79
CA PRO A 295 -11.97 4.40 16.90
C PRO A 295 -11.13 5.56 16.39
N SER A 296 -9.84 5.32 16.20
CA SER A 296 -8.90 6.34 15.72
C SER A 296 -9.26 6.81 14.31
N LEU A 297 -9.29 8.12 14.13
CA LEU A 297 -9.34 8.79 12.84
C LEU A 297 -8.15 9.75 12.74
N ASN A 298 -7.19 9.41 11.89
CA ASN A 298 -5.90 10.08 11.75
C ASN A 298 -5.88 11.09 10.60
N PHE A 299 -6.99 11.80 10.40
CA PHE A 299 -7.17 12.77 9.33
C PHE A 299 -7.28 14.19 9.90
N ASN A 300 -6.62 15.14 9.25
CA ASN A 300 -6.71 16.55 9.60
C ASN A 300 -7.82 17.26 8.81
N ASP A 301 -8.13 18.51 9.19
CA ASP A 301 -9.22 19.28 8.56
C ASP A 301 -9.02 19.51 7.07
N SER A 302 -7.79 19.73 6.61
CA SER A 302 -7.51 19.88 5.18
C SER A 302 -7.84 18.61 4.42
N GLN A 303 -7.48 17.45 4.96
CA GLN A 303 -7.76 16.15 4.33
C GLN A 303 -9.26 15.87 4.32
N LEU A 304 -9.95 16.12 5.44
CA LEU A 304 -11.41 15.98 5.51
C LEU A 304 -12.13 16.95 4.57
N ASN A 305 -11.57 18.14 4.35
CA ASN A 305 -12.09 19.08 3.37
C ASN A 305 -11.89 18.57 1.93
N THR A 306 -10.75 17.94 1.63
CA THR A 306 -10.53 17.26 0.35
C THR A 306 -11.56 16.14 0.15
N VAL A 307 -11.78 15.27 1.14
CA VAL A 307 -12.79 14.20 1.02
C VAL A 307 -14.19 14.77 0.76
N ALA A 308 -14.57 15.84 1.46
CA ALA A 308 -15.88 16.48 1.29
C ALA A 308 -16.05 17.12 -0.10
N LYS A 309 -14.98 17.72 -0.64
CA LYS A 309 -14.95 18.27 -1.99
C LYS A 309 -15.04 17.16 -3.04
N ASP A 310 -14.18 16.16 -2.92
CA ASP A 310 -14.02 15.07 -3.88
C ASP A 310 -15.26 14.14 -3.90
N TYR A 311 -16.07 14.11 -2.84
CA TYR A 311 -17.39 13.48 -2.85
C TYR A 311 -18.33 14.05 -3.94
N TYR A 312 -18.21 15.33 -4.29
CA TYR A 312 -18.97 15.96 -5.37
C TYR A 312 -18.19 16.04 -6.69
N GLU A 313 -16.88 16.24 -6.62
CA GLU A 313 -16.07 16.68 -7.77
C GLU A 313 -15.12 15.62 -8.32
N ASP A 314 -14.86 14.52 -7.60
CA ASP A 314 -13.91 13.50 -8.07
C ASP A 314 -14.45 12.73 -9.28
N GLU A 315 -13.62 12.52 -10.29
CA GLU A 315 -14.03 11.89 -11.54
C GLU A 315 -14.28 10.37 -11.41
N SER A 316 -13.67 9.72 -10.42
CA SER A 316 -13.63 8.25 -10.30
C SER A 316 -14.38 7.72 -9.06
N PHE A 317 -14.43 8.50 -7.99
CA PHE A 317 -14.91 8.05 -6.68
C PHE A 317 -15.95 8.99 -6.06
N CYS A 318 -16.51 9.93 -6.82
CA CYS A 318 -17.62 10.74 -6.34
C CYS A 318 -18.88 9.90 -6.09
N ARG A 319 -19.89 10.55 -5.53
CA ARG A 319 -21.22 10.01 -5.29
C ARG A 319 -21.96 9.66 -6.58
N ASN A 320 -22.97 8.79 -6.45
CA ASN A 320 -23.96 8.55 -7.48
C ASN A 320 -24.92 9.74 -7.61
N GLU A 321 -25.72 9.76 -8.68
CA GLU A 321 -26.73 10.82 -8.93
C GLU A 321 -27.72 10.99 -7.78
N ASP A 322 -28.09 9.89 -7.12
CA ASP A 322 -29.01 9.86 -5.98
C ASP A 322 -28.36 10.36 -4.66
N GLY A 323 -27.07 10.71 -4.68
CA GLY A 323 -26.30 11.15 -3.52
C GLY A 323 -25.62 10.02 -2.73
N ASP A 324 -25.98 8.77 -2.99
CA ASP A 324 -25.37 7.61 -2.34
C ASP A 324 -23.93 7.37 -2.79
N ILE A 325 -23.10 6.80 -1.91
CA ILE A 325 -21.71 6.45 -2.22
C ILE A 325 -21.36 5.09 -1.60
N ASN A 326 -20.72 4.22 -2.38
CA ASN A 326 -20.25 2.92 -1.88
C ASN A 326 -18.97 3.09 -1.03
N LEU A 327 -18.72 2.15 -0.11
CA LEU A 327 -17.58 2.26 0.81
C LEU A 327 -16.22 2.07 0.11
N TRP A 328 -16.17 1.42 -1.05
CA TRP A 328 -14.94 1.37 -1.85
C TRP A 328 -14.55 2.77 -2.36
N ASN A 329 -15.52 3.54 -2.84
CA ASN A 329 -15.31 4.93 -3.24
C ASN A 329 -14.92 5.79 -2.05
N VAL A 330 -15.63 5.68 -0.91
CA VAL A 330 -15.28 6.38 0.33
C VAL A 330 -13.82 6.11 0.72
N TYR A 331 -13.41 4.84 0.74
CA TYR A 331 -12.02 4.46 1.02
C TYR A 331 -11.01 5.11 0.08
N ASN A 332 -11.31 5.17 -1.22
CA ASN A 332 -10.47 5.82 -2.20
C ASN A 332 -10.42 7.35 -2.03
N LEU A 333 -11.51 8.01 -1.63
CA LEU A 333 -11.51 9.44 -1.29
C LEU A 333 -10.57 9.72 -0.09
N PHE A 334 -10.64 8.90 0.97
CA PHE A 334 -9.77 9.06 2.14
C PHE A 334 -8.29 8.81 1.80
N THR A 335 -7.98 7.76 1.03
CA THR A 335 -6.59 7.48 0.63
C THR A 335 -6.05 8.51 -0.37
N GLN A 336 -6.89 9.08 -1.24
CA GLN A 336 -6.53 10.18 -2.12
C GLN A 336 -6.18 11.43 -1.33
N ALA A 337 -6.99 11.80 -0.34
CA ALA A 337 -6.69 12.92 0.56
C ALA A 337 -5.36 12.75 1.30
N ASN A 338 -4.89 11.50 1.51
CA ASN A 338 -3.61 11.22 2.14
C ASN A 338 -2.39 11.51 1.28
N LYS A 339 -2.50 11.69 -0.04
CA LYS A 339 -1.35 12.06 -0.91
C LYS A 339 -0.71 13.40 -0.54
N SER A 340 -1.46 14.23 0.19
CA SER A 340 -0.98 15.48 0.77
C SER A 340 -0.17 15.30 2.07
N SER A 341 -0.04 14.08 2.58
CA SER A 341 0.67 13.76 3.83
C SER A 341 2.18 13.78 3.64
N TYR A 342 2.91 14.05 4.73
CA TYR A 342 4.33 13.78 4.79
C TYR A 342 4.60 12.27 4.72
N ILE A 343 5.73 11.91 4.09
CA ILE A 343 6.24 10.53 3.96
C ILE A 343 6.08 9.73 5.27
N ASP A 344 6.43 10.31 6.42
CA ASP A 344 6.45 9.60 7.71
C ASP A 344 5.08 9.06 8.16
N THR A 345 4.00 9.73 7.76
CA THR A 345 2.62 9.44 8.22
C THR A 345 1.72 8.88 7.13
N PHE A 346 2.20 8.86 5.89
CA PHE A 346 1.41 8.51 4.72
C PHE A 346 0.86 7.08 4.79
N LEU A 347 1.72 6.10 5.08
CA LEU A 347 1.30 4.70 5.17
C LEU A 347 0.38 4.43 6.37
N ASP A 348 0.64 5.06 7.52
CA ASP A 348 -0.19 4.86 8.72
C ASP A 348 -1.60 5.43 8.51
N ARG A 349 -1.71 6.55 7.80
CA ARG A 349 -3.01 7.13 7.42
C ARG A 349 -3.73 6.28 6.37
N ASN A 350 -3.03 5.64 5.45
CA ASN A 350 -3.64 4.72 4.49
C ASN A 350 -4.18 3.47 5.19
N LEU A 351 -3.43 2.90 6.13
CA LEU A 351 -3.93 1.81 6.98
C LEU A 351 -5.14 2.28 7.81
N ASN A 352 -5.07 3.49 8.39
CA ASN A 352 -6.19 4.03 9.14
C ASN A 352 -7.43 4.23 8.27
N ALA A 353 -7.29 4.65 7.00
CA ALA A 353 -8.40 4.75 6.05
C ALA A 353 -9.08 3.39 5.81
N PHE A 354 -8.27 2.34 5.65
CA PHE A 354 -8.76 0.98 5.42
C PHE A 354 -9.52 0.46 6.64
N GLU A 355 -8.91 0.52 7.83
CA GLU A 355 -9.53 0.07 9.08
C GLU A 355 -10.76 0.91 9.45
N PHE A 356 -10.73 2.22 9.17
CA PHE A 356 -11.87 3.10 9.36
C PHE A 356 -13.04 2.68 8.47
N THR A 357 -12.81 2.53 7.17
CA THR A 357 -13.87 2.15 6.22
C THR A 357 -14.45 0.77 6.53
N LYS A 358 -13.60 -0.20 6.86
CA LYS A 358 -14.02 -1.53 7.34
C LYS A 358 -14.84 -1.44 8.63
N GLY A 359 -14.48 -0.52 9.52
CA GLY A 359 -15.24 -0.21 10.72
C GLY A 359 -16.64 0.35 10.43
N ILE A 360 -16.74 1.30 9.50
CA ILE A 360 -18.01 1.85 9.03
C ILE A 360 -18.89 0.76 8.41
N GLN A 361 -18.33 -0.10 7.57
CA GLN A 361 -19.04 -1.25 6.99
C GLN A 361 -19.66 -2.14 8.09
N LYS A 362 -18.87 -2.45 9.14
CA LYS A 362 -19.38 -3.21 10.28
C LYS A 362 -20.48 -2.48 11.03
N ALA A 363 -20.40 -1.16 11.14
CA ALA A 363 -21.43 -0.36 11.80
C ALA A 363 -22.76 -0.34 11.05
N LEU A 364 -22.71 -0.29 9.71
CA LEU A 364 -23.90 -0.46 8.87
C LEU A 364 -24.56 -1.84 9.08
N ASN A 365 -23.76 -2.86 9.39
CA ASN A 365 -24.24 -4.21 9.69
C ASN A 365 -24.57 -4.43 11.19
N GLY A 366 -24.72 -3.36 11.98
CA GLY A 366 -25.18 -3.43 13.38
C GLY A 366 -24.08 -3.43 14.45
N ASN A 367 -22.80 -3.29 14.10
CA ASN A 367 -21.73 -3.15 15.08
C ASN A 367 -21.67 -1.74 15.69
N SER A 368 -21.71 -1.61 17.01
CA SER A 368 -21.74 -0.30 17.67
C SER A 368 -20.42 0.47 17.67
N LYS A 369 -19.27 -0.18 17.40
CA LYS A 369 -17.94 0.42 17.64
C LYS A 369 -17.68 1.69 16.82
N TYR A 370 -18.15 1.75 15.58
CA TYR A 370 -17.97 2.91 14.69
C TYR A 370 -19.25 3.73 14.51
N LEU A 371 -20.34 3.36 15.20
CA LEU A 371 -21.65 3.97 15.05
C LEU A 371 -21.66 5.46 15.41
N TRP A 372 -20.74 5.91 16.28
CA TRP A 372 -20.57 7.32 16.60
C TRP A 372 -20.32 8.21 15.37
N PHE A 373 -19.69 7.67 14.32
CA PHE A 373 -19.45 8.42 13.08
C PHE A 373 -20.69 8.49 12.18
N LEU A 374 -21.69 7.62 12.38
CA LEU A 374 -22.89 7.56 11.54
C LEU A 374 -24.14 8.14 12.21
N ASN A 375 -24.09 8.41 13.52
CA ASN A 375 -25.20 8.93 14.34
C ASN A 375 -25.07 10.41 14.68
#